data_AF-A0A1U9LEE0-F1
#
_entry.id   AF-A0A1U9LEE0-F1
#
_cell.length_a   1.000
_cell.length_b   1.000
_cell.length_c   1.000
_cell.angle_alpha   90.00
_cell.angle_beta   90.00
_cell.angle_gamma   90.00
#
_symmetry.space_group_name_H-M   'P 1'
#
loop_
_entity.id
_entity.type
_entity.pdbx_description
1 polymer ?
#
loop_
_entity_poly.entity_id
_entity_poly.type
_entity_poly.pdbx_seq_one_letter_code
_entity_poly.pdbx_strand_id
1 'polypeptide(L)' 'MQNVNQFEQHRAALEQCVHSGVHDAEIRQAMLRHIAAMGAAMHAEERNADAAMRTTHQIQRRGVLSRFVLDVRECAA' A
#
# COMPACT_ATOMS: atom_id res chain seq x y z
N MET A 1 -0.97 7.62 -2.85
CA MET A 1 0.18 7.92 -3.72
C MET A 1 1.18 8.94 -3.15
N GLN A 2 0.81 10.00 -2.43
CA GLN A 2 1.81 10.93 -1.83
C GLN A 2 2.72 10.26 -0.78
N ASN A 3 2.21 9.30 0.00
CA ASN A 3 2.99 8.60 1.03
C ASN A 3 4.10 7.70 0.47
N VAL A 4 3.87 7.05 -0.68
CA VAL A 4 4.89 6.20 -1.34
C VAL A 4 6.08 7.02 -1.77
N ASN A 5 5.81 8.22 -2.29
CA ASN A 5 6.87 9.11 -2.77
C ASN A 5 7.74 9.62 -1.61
N GLN A 6 7.15 9.87 -0.44
CA GLN A 6 7.91 10.25 0.77
C GLN A 6 8.71 9.08 1.33
N PHE A 7 8.14 7.87 1.32
CA PHE A 7 8.85 6.68 1.75
C PHE A 7 10.04 6.36 0.86
N GLU A 8 9.90 6.41 -0.47
CA GLU A 8 11.01 6.16 -1.39
C GLU A 8 12.12 7.22 -1.25
N GLN A 9 11.76 8.49 -1.06
CA GLN A 9 12.73 9.55 -0.77
C GLN A 9 13.47 9.30 0.55
N HIS A 10 12.75 8.89 1.58
CA HIS A 10 13.34 8.56 2.88
C HIS A 10 14.23 7.31 2.79
N ARG A 11 13.81 6.29 2.05
CA ARG A 11 14.59 5.07 1.79
C ARG A 11 15.92 5.41 1.10
N ALA A 12 15.88 6.21 0.05
CA ALA A 12 17.09 6.63 -0.67
C ALA A 12 18.06 7.42 0.23
N ALA A 13 17.54 8.33 1.06
CA ALA A 13 18.37 9.05 2.03
C ALA A 13 19.00 8.10 3.07
N LEU A 14 18.24 7.12 3.55
CA LEU A 14 18.71 6.13 4.53
C LEU A 14 19.81 5.23 3.93
N GLU A 15 19.64 4.77 2.69
CA GLU A 15 20.66 3.99 1.97
C GLU A 15 21.95 4.80 1.80
N GLN A 16 21.85 6.09 1.47
CA GLN A 16 23.01 6.97 1.34
C GLN A 16 23.72 7.21 2.68
N CYS A 17 22.98 7.32 3.79
CA CYS A 17 23.56 7.36 5.14
C CYS A 17 24.30 6.06 5.49
N VAL A 18 23.74 4.91 5.13
CA VAL A 18 24.39 3.61 5.37
C VAL A 18 25.68 3.48 4.54
N HIS A 19 25.67 3.93 3.29
CA HIS A 19 26.86 3.92 2.44
C HIS A 19 27.98 4.85 2.93
N SER A 20 27.63 5.99 3.51
CA SER A 20 28.60 6.99 3.99
C SER A 20 29.07 6.77 5.44
N GLY A 21 28.22 6.22 6.30
CA GLY A 21 28.52 6.05 7.73
C GLY A 21 29.03 4.66 8.11
N VAL A 22 28.64 3.60 7.40
CA VAL A 22 28.96 2.23 7.78
C VAL A 22 30.14 1.70 6.98
N HIS A 23 31.28 1.61 7.66
CA HIS A 23 32.55 1.21 7.06
C HIS A 23 32.68 -0.32 6.99
N ASP A 24 32.12 -1.02 7.98
CA ASP A 24 32.04 -2.48 7.98
C ASP A 24 31.14 -2.98 6.85
N ALA A 25 31.68 -3.85 6.00
CA ALA A 25 30.99 -4.30 4.80
C ALA A 25 29.83 -5.25 5.09
N GLU A 26 29.94 -6.11 6.11
CA GLU A 26 28.89 -7.06 6.47
C GLU A 26 27.72 -6.34 7.13
N ILE A 27 28.01 -5.43 8.06
CA ILE A 27 26.99 -4.62 8.72
C ILE A 27 26.29 -3.71 7.71
N ARG A 28 27.03 -3.07 6.81
CA ARG A 28 26.46 -2.26 5.73
C ARG A 28 25.51 -3.08 4.87
N GLN A 29 25.92 -4.28 4.46
CA GLN A 29 25.09 -5.15 3.63
C GLN A 29 23.85 -5.66 4.37
N ALA A 30 23.97 -6.00 5.65
CA ALA A 30 22.82 -6.39 6.47
C ALA A 30 21.80 -5.25 6.61
N MET A 31 22.27 -4.02 6.85
CA MET A 31 21.40 -2.84 6.92
C MET A 31 20.71 -2.55 5.59
N LEU A 32 21.43 -2.58 4.47
CA LEU A 32 20.81 -2.40 3.14
C LEU A 32 19.76 -3.47 2.82
N ARG A 33 20.01 -4.73 3.18
CA ARG A 33 19.01 -5.81 3.02
C ARG A 33 17.76 -5.55 3.85
N HIS A 34 17.92 -5.07 5.07
CA HIS A 34 16.80 -4.74 5.94
C HIS A 34 15.96 -3.58 5.36
N ILE A 35 16.62 -2.54 4.85
CA ILE A 35 15.96 -1.40 4.20
C ILE A 35 15.17 -1.84 2.96
N ALA A 36 15.77 -2.69 2.13
CA ALA A 36 15.09 -3.26 0.97
C ALA A 36 13.85 -4.10 1.37
N ALA A 37 13.95 -4.88 2.46
CA ALA A 37 12.83 -5.66 2.96
C ALA A 37 11.67 -4.78 3.47
N MET A 38 11.96 -3.66 4.14
CA MET A 38 10.93 -2.69 4.54
C MET A 38 10.21 -2.10 3.32
N GLY A 39 10.95 -1.76 2.25
CA GLY A 39 10.33 -1.23 1.03
C GLY A 39 9.41 -2.25 0.34
N ALA A 40 9.84 -3.51 0.28
CA ALA A 40 8.99 -4.59 -0.23
C ALA A 40 7.71 -4.77 0.60
N ALA A 41 7.81 -4.71 1.94
CA ALA A 41 6.67 -4.80 2.83
C ALA A 41 5.69 -3.63 2.64
N MET A 42 6.19 -2.39 2.52
CA MET A 42 5.33 -1.23 2.30
C MET A 42 4.59 -1.30 0.95
N HIS A 43 5.27 -1.72 -0.12
CA HIS A 43 4.59 -1.91 -1.42
C HIS A 43 3.56 -3.04 -1.40
N ALA A 44 3.77 -4.08 -0.58
CA ALA A 44 2.78 -5.13 -0.40
C ALA A 44 1.56 -4.61 0.39
N GLU A 45 1.80 -3.82 1.43
CA GLU A 45 0.74 -3.15 2.20
C GLU A 45 -0.07 -2.19 1.33
N GLU A 46 0.58 -1.37 0.50
CA GLU A 46 -0.11 -0.48 -0.44
C GLU A 46 -1.02 -1.27 -1.40
N ARG A 47 -0.50 -2.36 -1.99
CA ARG A 47 -1.30 -3.21 -2.88
C ARG A 47 -2.49 -3.84 -2.16
N ASN A 48 -2.31 -4.28 -0.92
CA ASN A 48 -3.39 -4.83 -0.11
C ASN A 48 -4.44 -3.77 0.23
N ALA A 49 -4.02 -2.55 0.55
CA ALA A 49 -4.91 -1.43 0.83
C ALA A 49 -5.69 -1.01 -0.44
N ASP A 50 -5.04 -0.91 -1.60
CA ASP A 50 -5.70 -0.60 -2.88
C ASP A 50 -6.71 -1.69 -3.25
N ALA A 51 -6.35 -2.97 -3.08
CA ALA A 51 -7.26 -4.09 -3.29
C ALA A 51 -8.48 -4.02 -2.35
N ALA A 52 -8.27 -3.78 -1.06
CA ALA A 52 -9.34 -3.64 -0.08
C ALA A 52 -10.28 -2.46 -0.39
N MET A 53 -9.75 -1.32 -0.84
CA MET A 53 -10.54 -0.18 -1.29
C MET A 53 -11.41 -0.54 -2.50
N ARG A 54 -10.86 -1.21 -3.52
CA ARG A 54 -11.62 -1.66 -4.70
C ARG A 54 -12.75 -2.62 -4.31
N THR A 55 -12.47 -3.58 -3.43
CA THR A 55 -13.48 -4.52 -2.94
C THR A 55 -14.58 -3.82 -2.16
N THR A 56 -14.24 -2.87 -1.28
CA THR A 56 -15.22 -2.10 -0.51
C THR A 56 -16.11 -1.25 -1.42
N HIS A 57 -15.54 -0.60 -2.43
CA HIS A 57 -16.31 0.14 -3.44
C HIS A 57 -17.23 -0.77 -4.27
N GLN A 58 -16.78 -1.99 -4.62
CA GLN A 58 -17.63 -2.96 -5.31
C GLN A 58 -18.80 -3.44 -4.44
N ILE A 59 -18.56 -3.70 -3.14
CA ILE A 59 -19.59 -4.13 -2.20
C ILE A 59 -20.63 -3.03 -2.00
N GLN A 60 -20.20 -1.77 -1.80
CA GLN A 60 -21.13 -0.65 -1.66
C GLN A 60 -21.98 -0.43 -2.91
N ARG A 61 -21.41 -0.52 -4.12
CA ARG A 61 -22.18 -0.42 -5.37
C ARG A 61 -23.21 -1.54 -5.50
N ARG A 62 -22.86 -2.76 -5.12
CA ARG A 62 -23.80 -3.91 -5.17
C ARG A 62 -24.93 -3.75 -4.15
N GLY A 63 -24.65 -3.20 -2.96
CA GLY A 63 -25.66 -2.87 -1.96
C GLY A 63 -26.65 -1.80 -2.44
N VAL A 64 -26.16 -0.74 -3.10
CA VAL A 64 -27.00 0.33 -3.67
C VAL A 64 -27.86 -0.18 -4.83
N LEU A 65 -27.29 -0.99 -5.74
CA LEU A 65 -28.05 -1.60 -6.83
C LEU A 65 -29.10 -2.60 -6.32
N SER A 66 -28.78 -3.38 -5.30
CA SER A 66 -29.75 -4.28 -4.66
C SER A 66 -30.91 -3.50 -4.03
N ARG A 67 -30.62 -2.36 -3.40
CA ARG A 67 -31.65 -1.46 -2.84
C ARG A 67 -32.55 -0.89 -3.94
N PHE A 68 -31.96 -0.40 -5.03
CA PHE A 68 -32.71 0.10 -6.19
C PHE A 68 -33.61 -0.97 -6.85
N VAL A 69 -33.09 -2.19 -7.03
CA VAL A 69 -33.86 -3.28 -7.66
C VAL A 69 -35.02 -3.74 -6.76
N LEU A 70 -34.85 -3.71 -5.44
CA LEU A 70 -35.94 -4.02 -4.49
C LEU A 70 -36.99 -2.90 -4.47
N ASP A 71 -36.58 -1.64 -4.45
CA ASP A 71 -37.46 -0.45 -4.46
C ASP A 71 -38.34 -0.38 -5.73
N VAL A 72 -37.76 -0.70 -6.90
CA VAL A 72 -38.51 -0.79 -8.17
C VAL A 72 -39.52 -1.94 -8.17
N ARG A 73 -39.24 -3.06 -7.48
CA ARG A 73 -40.21 -4.16 -7.35
C ARG A 73 -41.35 -3.83 -6.40
N GLU A 74 -41.10 -3.07 -5.33
CA GLU A 74 -42.14 -2.63 -4.39
C GLU A 74 -43.07 -1.57 -5.00
N CYS A 75 -42.60 -0.75 -5.94
CA CYS A 75 -43.45 0.22 -6.66
C CYS A 75 -44.30 -0.38 -7.79
N ALA A 76 -44.10 -1.67 -8.14
CA ALA A 76 -44.78 -2.34 -9.24
C ALA A 76 -45.86 -3.35 -8.79
N ALA A 77 -46.26 -3.31 -7.52
CA ALA A 77 -47.29 -4.18 -6.92
C ALA A 77 -48.57 -3.40 -6.61
#